data_AF-A0A8H8MMH2-F1
#
_entry.id   AF-A0A8H8MMH2-F1
#
_cell.length_a   1.000
_cell.length_b   1.000
_cell.length_c   1.000
_cell.angle_alpha   90.00
_cell.angle_beta   90.00
_cell.angle_gamma   90.00
#
_symmetry.space_group_name_H-M   'P 1'
#
loop_
_entity.id
_entity.type
_entity.pdbx_description
1 polymer ?
#
loop_
_entity_poly.entity_id
_entity_poly.type
_entity_poly.pdbx_seq_one_letter_code
_entity_poly.pdbx_strand_id
1 'polypeptide(L)'
;MVSVRQLVWAALACATHAVSQSTSFIRVDDSQAFSNTNRYGIQYGPGWTPDDAMGARYHGTYTSTNTPGSFMTFLFRGTGITYVADRGPDSATVLLAIDGDLYMPLVINTTTMSHQQAVFAVSGLEPGDHQIVIGSQPAYVNQPGVVGLDYFGVTPIDDNSSYVPQYHGPGAWSVPVNAIIVDNEDPSIVYSDASWRLFDHPTTRPSPLYFNGTQRSSQKPGSSLTFTFEGTSVYYFSDDFWDNANVSVSIDGGEADIIDTSTGATWISQKMFWSKAGLADGKHVVTVTHVGKQGSFANVDFFMYVPSSPSSASGSSVQIAPIIGGVLGGVAGLGLILLGLLFLHKKRHAAKEKAKPEPTKAAEAGVHHITLSKTASRDSDLTLDEKVGDEKAIA
;
A
#
# COMPACT_ATOMS: atom_id res chain seq x y z
N MET A 1 1.60 -40.77 1.05
CA MET A 1 0.82 -41.52 2.06
C MET A 1 0.26 -40.49 3.02
N VAL A 2 -1.03 -40.20 2.88
CA VAL A 2 -1.74 -39.19 3.68
C VAL A 2 -1.96 -39.77 5.08
N SER A 3 -1.35 -39.17 6.09
CA SER A 3 -1.48 -39.63 7.47
C SER A 3 -2.90 -39.36 7.99
N VAL A 4 -3.56 -40.41 8.43
CA VAL A 4 -4.92 -40.43 8.99
C VAL A 4 -4.91 -39.82 10.40
N ARG A 5 -4.75 -38.48 10.49
CA ARG A 5 -4.87 -37.70 11.73
C ARG A 5 -5.55 -36.33 11.55
N GLN A 6 -6.52 -36.22 10.65
CA GLN A 6 -7.43 -35.07 10.59
C GLN A 6 -8.85 -35.57 10.36
N LEU A 7 -9.50 -35.95 11.44
CA LEU A 7 -10.95 -36.07 11.58
C LEU A 7 -11.20 -35.96 13.10
N VAL A 8 -12.22 -35.21 13.49
CA VAL A 8 -12.53 -34.70 14.85
C VAL A 8 -11.64 -33.49 15.21
N TRP A 9 -12.06 -32.22 15.17
CA TRP A 9 -13.27 -31.61 15.71
C TRP A 9 -13.65 -30.34 14.92
N ALA A 10 -14.83 -30.33 14.30
CA ALA A 10 -15.55 -29.11 13.99
C ALA A 10 -16.96 -29.27 14.58
N ALA A 11 -17.39 -28.28 15.38
CA ALA A 11 -18.66 -28.17 16.09
C ALA A 11 -18.84 -29.03 17.36
N LEU A 12 -18.52 -28.46 18.53
CA LEU A 12 -19.46 -28.24 19.65
C LEU A 12 -18.78 -27.44 20.77
N ALA A 13 -19.22 -26.21 21.02
CA ALA A 13 -19.02 -25.55 22.32
C ALA A 13 -20.14 -24.54 22.57
N CYS A 14 -21.35 -25.07 22.81
CA CYS A 14 -22.33 -24.39 23.63
C CYS A 14 -22.65 -25.33 24.79
N ALA A 15 -22.42 -24.83 26.02
CA ALA A 15 -22.82 -25.33 27.34
C ALA A 15 -21.68 -25.75 28.29
N THR A 16 -21.37 -24.80 29.19
CA THR A 16 -21.08 -24.96 30.62
C THR A 16 -19.91 -25.85 31.03
N HIS A 17 -18.72 -25.23 31.11
CA HIS A 17 -17.86 -25.27 32.30
C HIS A 17 -17.27 -23.87 32.49
N ALA A 18 -17.80 -23.14 33.47
CA ALA A 18 -17.22 -21.89 33.91
C ALA A 18 -15.95 -22.19 34.72
N VAL A 19 -14.82 -22.33 34.03
CA VAL A 19 -13.54 -21.92 34.61
C VAL A 19 -13.43 -20.43 34.32
N SER A 20 -13.61 -19.62 35.35
CA SER A 20 -13.36 -18.18 35.32
C SER A 20 -11.85 -17.94 35.15
N GLN A 21 -11.32 -18.17 33.95
CA GLN A 21 -10.15 -17.41 33.52
C GLN A 21 -10.69 -16.15 32.86
N SER A 22 -10.44 -15.02 33.51
CA SER A 22 -10.57 -13.72 32.88
C SER A 22 -9.52 -13.65 31.77
N THR A 23 -9.81 -14.23 30.59
CA THR A 23 -8.94 -14.09 29.43
C THR A 23 -9.05 -12.65 28.96
N SER A 24 -8.13 -11.79 29.40
CA SER A 24 -8.05 -10.43 28.87
C SER A 24 -7.74 -10.53 27.38
N PHE A 25 -8.72 -10.22 26.54
CA PHE A 25 -8.46 -10.04 25.11
C PHE A 25 -7.67 -8.75 24.91
N ILE A 26 -6.61 -8.83 24.11
CA ILE A 26 -6.01 -7.63 23.55
C ILE A 26 -6.80 -7.25 22.31
N ARG A 27 -7.33 -6.03 22.30
CA ARG A 27 -8.07 -5.50 21.16
C ARG A 27 -7.13 -4.76 20.22
N VAL A 28 -7.16 -5.17 18.97
CA VAL A 28 -6.38 -4.58 17.87
C VAL A 28 -7.37 -3.88 16.96
N ASP A 29 -7.40 -2.56 17.12
CA ASP A 29 -8.32 -1.69 16.41
C ASP A 29 -7.99 -1.66 14.91
N ASP A 30 -8.99 -1.64 14.04
CA ASP A 30 -8.81 -1.62 12.59
C ASP A 30 -7.94 -0.44 12.12
N SER A 31 -8.12 0.71 12.78
CA SER A 31 -7.42 1.96 12.49
C SER A 31 -5.91 1.88 12.72
N GLN A 32 -5.44 0.90 13.50
CA GLN A 32 -4.01 0.72 13.77
C GLN A 32 -3.22 0.47 12.49
N ALA A 33 -3.82 -0.14 11.46
CA ALA A 33 -3.16 -0.36 10.17
C ALA A 33 -2.63 0.95 9.54
N PHE A 34 -3.26 2.09 9.86
CA PHE A 34 -2.95 3.42 9.33
C PHE A 34 -2.11 4.28 10.29
N SER A 35 -1.74 3.74 11.45
CA SER A 35 -0.93 4.44 12.44
C SER A 35 0.45 4.84 11.91
N ASN A 36 0.88 6.04 12.27
CA ASN A 36 2.21 6.58 11.98
C ASN A 36 3.25 6.25 13.07
N THR A 37 2.87 5.50 14.11
CA THR A 37 3.80 5.08 15.17
C THR A 37 3.95 3.56 15.24
N ASN A 38 2.87 2.80 15.05
CA ASN A 38 2.90 1.34 15.09
C ASN A 38 1.69 0.75 14.35
N ARG A 39 1.92 -0.06 13.31
CA ARG A 39 0.84 -0.61 12.47
C ARG A 39 0.18 -1.88 13.01
N TYR A 40 0.69 -2.44 14.10
CA TYR A 40 0.14 -3.61 14.81
C TYR A 40 -0.24 -4.82 13.91
N GLY A 41 0.43 -4.99 12.77
CA GLY A 41 0.37 -6.20 11.95
C GLY A 41 -0.84 -6.36 11.02
N ILE A 42 -1.82 -5.46 11.02
CA ILE A 42 -2.95 -5.53 10.07
C ILE A 42 -2.49 -5.00 8.71
N GLN A 43 -2.70 -5.79 7.66
CA GLN A 43 -2.48 -5.38 6.28
C GLN A 43 -3.75 -5.57 5.47
N TYR A 44 -4.22 -4.46 4.89
CA TYR A 44 -5.31 -4.47 3.94
C TYR A 44 -4.78 -4.59 2.51
N GLY A 45 -5.42 -5.46 1.73
CA GLY A 45 -5.23 -5.52 0.28
C GLY A 45 -5.82 -4.29 -0.44
N PRO A 46 -5.76 -4.25 -1.77
CA PRO A 46 -6.33 -3.16 -2.56
C PRO A 46 -7.85 -3.01 -2.35
N GLY A 47 -8.34 -1.77 -2.26
CA GLY A 47 -9.78 -1.46 -2.24
C GLY A 47 -10.44 -1.47 -0.85
N TRP A 48 -9.67 -1.55 0.24
CA TRP A 48 -10.18 -1.27 1.58
C TRP A 48 -10.17 0.23 1.86
N THR A 49 -11.18 0.70 2.55
CA THR A 49 -11.37 2.11 2.89
C THR A 49 -11.69 2.23 4.38
N PRO A 50 -10.96 3.08 5.13
CA PRO A 50 -11.34 3.44 6.49
C PRO A 50 -12.60 4.31 6.48
N ASP A 51 -13.49 4.04 7.41
CA ASP A 51 -14.73 4.74 7.69
C ASP A 51 -14.71 5.15 9.16
N ASP A 52 -14.46 6.43 9.39
CA ASP A 52 -14.38 7.03 10.71
C ASP A 52 -15.72 7.67 11.09
N ALA A 53 -15.99 7.74 12.39
CA ALA A 53 -17.09 8.50 13.02
C ALA A 53 -18.41 7.76 13.22
N MET A 54 -18.37 6.51 13.71
CA MET A 54 -19.56 5.87 14.28
C MET A 54 -19.32 5.33 15.70
N GLY A 55 -19.85 6.02 16.71
CA GLY A 55 -19.65 5.66 18.13
C GLY A 55 -20.21 4.29 18.56
N ALA A 56 -20.89 3.56 17.66
CA ALA A 56 -21.32 2.18 17.88
C ALA A 56 -20.21 1.14 17.60
N ARG A 57 -19.07 1.55 17.04
CA ARG A 57 -17.89 0.72 16.75
C ARG A 57 -16.78 0.95 17.77
N TYR A 58 -15.84 0.02 17.88
CA TYR A 58 -14.70 0.18 18.78
C TYR A 58 -13.88 1.40 18.35
N HIS A 59 -13.60 2.29 19.31
CA HIS A 59 -12.97 3.60 19.08
C HIS A 59 -13.59 4.50 17.98
N GLY A 60 -14.77 4.14 17.46
CA GLY A 60 -15.45 4.88 16.42
C GLY A 60 -14.88 4.67 15.00
N THR A 61 -14.04 3.67 14.79
CA THR A 61 -13.38 3.35 13.51
C THR A 61 -13.92 2.07 12.90
N TYR A 62 -13.72 1.91 11.59
CA TYR A 62 -14.05 0.71 10.83
C TYR A 62 -13.33 0.74 9.51
N THR A 63 -12.86 -0.41 9.05
CA THR A 63 -12.24 -0.48 7.73
C THR A 63 -12.92 -1.55 6.92
N SER A 64 -13.40 -1.20 5.72
CA SER A 64 -14.23 -2.10 4.94
C SER A 64 -13.93 -2.05 3.45
N THR A 65 -14.39 -3.08 2.74
CA THR A 65 -14.31 -3.18 1.30
C THR A 65 -15.55 -3.86 0.74
N ASN A 66 -15.94 -3.44 -0.46
CA ASN A 66 -16.87 -4.16 -1.33
C ASN A 66 -16.17 -4.62 -2.63
N THR A 67 -14.83 -4.55 -2.67
CA THR A 67 -14.03 -4.95 -3.83
C THR A 67 -13.89 -6.48 -3.84
N PRO A 68 -14.48 -7.20 -4.82
CA PRO A 68 -14.43 -8.66 -4.83
C PRO A 68 -12.99 -9.18 -4.93
N GLY A 69 -12.66 -10.20 -4.13
CA GLY A 69 -11.32 -10.78 -4.07
C GLY A 69 -10.32 -9.97 -3.25
N SER A 70 -10.72 -8.82 -2.70
CA SER A 70 -9.90 -8.12 -1.72
C SER A 70 -9.85 -8.89 -0.40
N PHE A 71 -8.73 -8.76 0.31
CA PHE A 71 -8.40 -9.50 1.52
C PHE A 71 -7.76 -8.59 2.56
N MET A 72 -7.75 -9.03 3.81
CA MET A 72 -6.92 -8.53 4.88
C MET A 72 -6.17 -9.68 5.52
N THR A 73 -4.94 -9.42 5.95
CA THR A 73 -4.13 -10.36 6.72
C THR A 73 -3.71 -9.72 8.03
N PHE A 74 -3.63 -10.54 9.07
CA PHE A 74 -3.15 -10.12 10.38
C PHE A 74 -2.34 -11.26 11.01
N LEU A 75 -1.06 -10.96 11.28
CA LEU A 75 -0.19 -11.85 12.03
C LEU A 75 -0.27 -11.53 13.52
N PHE A 76 -0.56 -12.53 14.34
CA PHE A 76 -0.72 -12.38 15.78
C PHE A 76 0.05 -13.46 16.52
N ARG A 77 0.39 -13.19 17.79
CA ARG A 77 0.98 -14.17 18.69
C ARG A 77 0.01 -14.43 19.84
N GLY A 78 -0.42 -15.66 20.03
CA GLY A 78 -1.49 -15.96 20.98
C GLY A 78 -1.91 -17.42 21.00
N THR A 79 -3.02 -17.68 21.68
CA THR A 79 -3.70 -18.99 21.74
C THR A 79 -5.12 -18.95 21.18
N GLY A 80 -5.53 -17.79 20.66
CA GLY A 80 -6.85 -17.60 20.08
C GLY A 80 -7.02 -16.21 19.47
N ILE A 81 -8.00 -16.10 18.59
CA ILE A 81 -8.37 -14.84 17.92
C ILE A 81 -9.88 -14.78 17.72
N THR A 82 -10.42 -13.58 17.90
CA THR A 82 -11.81 -13.21 17.59
C THR A 82 -11.78 -12.14 16.50
N TYR A 83 -12.52 -12.36 15.41
CA TYR A 83 -12.77 -11.37 14.37
C TYR A 83 -14.11 -10.70 14.65
N VAL A 84 -14.07 -9.38 14.87
CA VAL A 84 -15.23 -8.56 15.18
C VAL A 84 -15.52 -7.58 14.04
N ALA A 85 -16.77 -7.57 13.57
CA ALA A 85 -17.21 -6.74 12.46
C ALA A 85 -18.70 -6.41 12.54
N ASP A 86 -19.17 -5.54 11.66
CA ASP A 86 -20.59 -5.28 11.46
C ASP A 86 -21.25 -6.43 10.70
N ARG A 87 -22.49 -6.75 11.05
CA ARG A 87 -23.37 -7.66 10.30
C ARG A 87 -24.60 -6.90 9.85
N GLY A 88 -24.93 -6.95 8.56
CA GLY A 88 -26.09 -6.27 8.00
C GLY A 88 -26.58 -6.90 6.70
N PRO A 89 -27.65 -6.34 6.10
CA PRO A 89 -28.23 -6.85 4.86
C PRO A 89 -27.25 -6.90 3.69
N ASP A 90 -26.31 -5.95 3.68
CA ASP A 90 -25.31 -5.80 2.62
C ASP A 90 -23.99 -6.51 2.93
N SER A 91 -23.86 -7.26 4.04
CA SER A 91 -22.60 -7.95 4.36
C SER A 91 -22.33 -9.13 3.41
N ALA A 92 -21.07 -9.35 3.04
CA ALA A 92 -20.70 -10.43 2.12
C ALA A 92 -20.69 -11.81 2.80
N THR A 93 -20.49 -12.88 2.02
CA THR A 93 -19.91 -14.12 2.55
C THR A 93 -18.40 -13.96 2.63
N VAL A 94 -17.80 -14.27 3.79
CA VAL A 94 -16.36 -14.13 4.01
C VAL A 94 -15.65 -15.47 3.87
N LEU A 95 -14.51 -15.47 3.19
CA LEU A 95 -13.52 -16.54 3.25
C LEU A 95 -12.58 -16.23 4.41
N LEU A 96 -12.32 -17.22 5.27
CA LEU A 96 -11.45 -17.06 6.43
C LEU A 96 -10.47 -18.22 6.46
N ALA A 97 -9.19 -17.93 6.70
CA ALA A 97 -8.16 -18.92 6.96
C ALA A 97 -7.44 -18.59 8.26
N ILE A 98 -7.08 -19.62 9.04
CA ILE A 98 -6.12 -19.51 10.13
C ILE A 98 -4.94 -20.41 9.77
N ASP A 99 -3.75 -19.83 9.73
CA ASP A 99 -2.50 -20.53 9.42
C ASP A 99 -2.56 -21.39 8.14
N GLY A 100 -3.19 -20.86 7.10
CA GLY A 100 -3.41 -21.54 5.81
C GLY A 100 -4.57 -22.53 5.79
N ASP A 101 -5.09 -22.93 6.96
CA ASP A 101 -6.27 -23.80 7.05
C ASP A 101 -7.54 -22.99 6.79
N LEU A 102 -8.21 -23.29 5.67
CA LEU A 102 -9.46 -22.66 5.28
C LEU A 102 -10.59 -23.07 6.21
N TYR A 103 -11.25 -22.07 6.78
CA TYR A 103 -12.56 -22.20 7.37
C TYR A 103 -13.62 -22.08 6.26
N MET A 104 -14.69 -22.85 6.39
CA MET A 104 -15.83 -22.80 5.46
C MET A 104 -16.31 -21.36 5.29
N PRO A 105 -16.83 -20.98 4.10
CA PRO A 105 -17.35 -19.64 3.88
C PRO A 105 -18.37 -19.28 4.95
N LEU A 106 -18.17 -18.14 5.60
CA LEU A 106 -19.00 -17.69 6.69
C LEU A 106 -19.98 -16.63 6.17
N VAL A 107 -21.26 -16.97 6.22
CA VAL A 107 -22.36 -16.08 5.82
C VAL A 107 -22.65 -15.11 6.97
N ILE A 108 -22.30 -13.84 6.79
CA ILE A 108 -22.42 -12.83 7.84
C ILE A 108 -23.56 -11.85 7.64
N ASN A 109 -24.31 -11.94 6.53
CA ASN A 109 -25.47 -11.10 6.30
C ASN A 109 -26.61 -11.39 7.29
N THR A 110 -27.33 -10.34 7.64
CA THR A 110 -28.47 -10.35 8.57
C THR A 110 -29.55 -9.42 8.04
N THR A 111 -30.80 -9.55 8.50
CA THR A 111 -31.90 -8.66 8.05
C THR A 111 -31.82 -7.24 8.61
N THR A 112 -31.04 -7.04 9.67
CA THR A 112 -30.84 -5.75 10.34
C THR A 112 -29.37 -5.54 10.64
N MET A 113 -28.95 -4.27 10.68
CA MET A 113 -27.58 -3.91 11.02
C MET A 113 -27.31 -4.16 12.50
N SER A 114 -26.17 -4.77 12.81
CA SER A 114 -25.66 -5.03 14.16
C SER A 114 -24.16 -4.78 14.18
N HIS A 115 -23.71 -3.91 15.07
CA HIS A 115 -22.30 -3.51 15.17
C HIS A 115 -21.52 -4.35 16.17
N GLN A 116 -20.19 -4.39 16.04
CA GLN A 116 -19.30 -5.10 16.98
C GLN A 116 -19.67 -6.57 17.21
N GLN A 117 -20.06 -7.31 16.17
CA GLN A 117 -20.43 -8.71 16.29
C GLN A 117 -19.19 -9.59 16.22
N ALA A 118 -19.05 -10.53 17.16
CA ALA A 118 -18.05 -11.60 17.06
C ALA A 118 -18.44 -12.55 15.92
N VAL A 119 -17.94 -12.24 14.73
CA VAL A 119 -18.24 -12.94 13.50
C VAL A 119 -17.58 -14.32 13.50
N PHE A 120 -16.34 -14.38 13.96
CA PHE A 120 -15.60 -15.63 14.10
C PHE A 120 -14.77 -15.60 15.39
N ALA A 121 -14.60 -16.76 16.02
CA ALA A 121 -13.69 -16.94 17.14
C ALA A 121 -13.09 -18.34 17.10
N VAL A 122 -11.78 -18.42 17.36
CA VAL A 122 -11.06 -19.67 17.58
C VAL A 122 -10.20 -19.53 18.84
N SER A 123 -10.10 -20.60 19.60
CA SER A 123 -9.34 -20.71 20.84
C SER A 123 -8.63 -22.05 20.91
N GLY A 124 -7.61 -22.16 21.75
CA GLY A 124 -6.83 -23.40 21.88
C GLY A 124 -5.88 -23.63 20.71
N LEU A 125 -5.49 -22.56 20.02
CA LEU A 125 -4.35 -22.59 19.12
C LEU A 125 -3.08 -22.85 19.94
N GLU A 126 -2.12 -23.58 19.36
CA GLU A 126 -0.83 -23.83 20.00
C GLU A 126 -0.15 -22.49 20.32
N PRO A 127 0.48 -22.32 21.50
CA PRO A 127 1.14 -21.06 21.85
C PRO A 127 2.21 -20.66 20.83
N GLY A 128 1.94 -19.63 20.03
CA GLY A 128 2.85 -19.26 18.95
C GLY A 128 2.38 -18.10 18.08
N ASP A 129 3.08 -17.94 16.96
CA ASP A 129 2.68 -17.01 15.89
C ASP A 129 1.64 -17.67 15.01
N HIS A 130 0.64 -16.90 14.61
CA HIS A 130 -0.49 -17.31 13.80
C HIS A 130 -0.83 -16.23 12.79
N GLN A 131 -1.51 -16.63 11.72
CA GLN A 131 -1.99 -15.73 10.70
C GLN A 131 -3.49 -15.92 10.51
N ILE A 132 -4.26 -14.84 10.56
CA ILE A 132 -5.62 -14.81 10.05
C ILE A 132 -5.63 -14.12 8.69
N VAL A 133 -6.29 -14.74 7.71
CA VAL A 133 -6.60 -14.10 6.43
C VAL A 133 -8.10 -14.09 6.23
N ILE A 134 -8.65 -12.91 5.95
CA ILE A 134 -10.08 -12.71 5.68
C ILE A 134 -10.22 -12.08 4.31
N GLY A 135 -10.95 -12.76 3.43
CA GLY A 135 -11.23 -12.29 2.07
C GLY A 135 -12.71 -12.14 1.81
N SER A 136 -13.04 -11.21 0.93
CA SER A 136 -14.33 -11.27 0.21
C SER A 136 -14.27 -12.44 -0.77
N GLN A 137 -15.32 -13.27 -0.80
CA GLN A 137 -15.37 -14.37 -1.74
C GLN A 137 -15.26 -13.84 -3.19
N PRO A 138 -14.52 -14.51 -4.11
CA PRO A 138 -14.36 -14.05 -5.48
C PRO A 138 -15.70 -13.82 -6.19
N ALA A 139 -15.72 -12.90 -7.16
CA ALA A 139 -16.90 -12.53 -7.94
C ALA A 139 -17.65 -13.70 -8.63
N TYR A 140 -17.05 -14.90 -8.70
CA TYR A 140 -17.69 -16.10 -9.26
C TYR A 140 -19.00 -16.50 -8.57
N VAL A 141 -19.26 -16.04 -7.34
CA VAL A 141 -20.53 -16.30 -6.65
C VAL A 141 -21.57 -15.18 -6.75
N ASN A 142 -21.32 -14.10 -7.51
CA ASN A 142 -22.28 -13.00 -7.73
C ASN A 142 -22.98 -12.51 -6.44
N GLN A 143 -22.27 -12.49 -5.31
CA GLN A 143 -22.79 -11.95 -4.05
C GLN A 143 -22.07 -10.64 -3.75
N PRO A 144 -22.55 -9.50 -4.27
CA PRO A 144 -22.04 -8.20 -3.83
C PRO A 144 -22.30 -8.08 -2.34
N GLY A 145 -21.28 -7.69 -1.59
CA GLY A 145 -21.42 -7.43 -0.17
C GLY A 145 -20.17 -6.79 0.42
N VAL A 146 -20.34 -6.22 1.60
CA VAL A 146 -19.30 -5.54 2.36
C VAL A 146 -18.64 -6.53 3.31
N VAL A 147 -17.31 -6.58 3.30
CA VAL A 147 -16.49 -7.17 4.36
C VAL A 147 -15.84 -6.01 5.11
N GLY A 148 -15.82 -6.05 6.44
CA GLY A 148 -15.15 -5.02 7.21
C GLY A 148 -14.58 -5.54 8.52
N LEU A 149 -13.71 -4.75 9.13
CA LEU A 149 -13.11 -5.02 10.42
C LEU A 149 -13.42 -3.85 11.35
N ASP A 150 -13.88 -4.19 12.55
CA ASP A 150 -13.95 -3.28 13.68
C ASP A 150 -12.70 -3.47 14.55
N TYR A 151 -12.50 -4.67 15.09
CA TYR A 151 -11.25 -5.02 15.76
C TYR A 151 -11.00 -6.54 15.77
N PHE A 152 -9.76 -6.93 16.02
CA PHE A 152 -9.42 -8.28 16.44
C PHE A 152 -9.29 -8.38 17.95
N GLY A 153 -9.85 -9.43 18.56
CA GLY A 153 -9.59 -9.80 19.95
C GLY A 153 -8.58 -10.94 19.99
N VAL A 154 -7.35 -10.68 20.43
CA VAL A 154 -6.29 -11.70 20.56
C VAL A 154 -6.25 -12.23 21.98
N THR A 155 -6.27 -13.55 22.13
CA THR A 155 -6.02 -14.23 23.41
C THR A 155 -4.51 -14.39 23.57
N PRO A 156 -3.86 -13.71 24.54
CA PRO A 156 -2.42 -13.83 24.74
C PRO A 156 -2.01 -15.24 25.20
N ILE A 157 -0.71 -15.53 25.12
CA ILE A 157 -0.14 -16.80 25.61
C ILE A 157 -0.17 -16.86 27.13
N ASP A 158 0.04 -15.73 27.80
CA ASP A 158 -0.02 -15.60 29.26
C ASP A 158 -0.47 -14.19 29.69
N ASP A 159 -0.88 -14.05 30.96
CA ASP A 159 -1.43 -12.80 31.53
C ASP A 159 -0.41 -11.65 31.63
N ASN A 160 0.87 -11.89 31.37
CA ASN A 160 1.97 -10.94 31.56
C ASN A 160 2.78 -10.67 30.27
N SER A 161 2.44 -11.36 29.18
CA SER A 161 3.03 -11.16 27.88
C SER A 161 2.44 -9.86 27.36
N SER A 162 3.25 -8.79 27.45
CA SER A 162 3.00 -7.58 26.70
C SER A 162 2.63 -8.00 25.28
N TYR A 163 1.51 -7.53 24.77
CA TYR A 163 1.04 -7.83 23.43
C TYR A 163 2.17 -7.62 22.42
N VAL A 164 2.62 -8.70 21.78
CA VAL A 164 3.76 -8.66 20.85
C VAL A 164 3.33 -9.22 19.50
N PRO A 165 2.67 -8.43 18.61
CA PRO A 165 2.74 -8.65 17.16
C PRO A 165 4.17 -8.57 16.59
N GLN A 166 5.18 -8.41 17.46
CA GLN A 166 6.30 -7.50 17.25
C GLN A 166 7.47 -8.05 16.46
N TYR A 167 7.57 -9.36 16.18
CA TYR A 167 8.81 -9.89 15.61
C TYR A 167 8.70 -10.38 14.18
N HIS A 168 7.57 -10.93 13.77
CA HIS A 168 7.58 -11.77 12.58
C HIS A 168 6.58 -11.36 11.50
N GLY A 169 5.70 -10.38 11.72
CA GLY A 169 4.74 -9.93 10.70
C GLY A 169 5.22 -8.69 9.93
N PRO A 170 4.54 -8.32 8.82
CA PRO A 170 4.83 -7.08 8.09
C PRO A 170 4.68 -5.81 8.94
N GLY A 171 3.85 -5.87 10.00
CA GLY A 171 3.70 -4.81 11.01
C GLY A 171 4.46 -5.08 12.32
N ALA A 172 5.54 -5.88 12.28
CA ALA A 172 6.44 -6.08 13.41
C ALA A 172 6.98 -4.74 13.93
N TRP A 173 7.13 -4.57 15.24
CA TRP A 173 7.61 -3.32 15.87
C TRP A 173 9.02 -2.95 15.42
N SER A 174 9.84 -3.97 15.12
CA SER A 174 11.19 -3.76 14.58
C SER A 174 11.19 -3.16 13.18
N VAL A 175 10.05 -3.10 12.50
CA VAL A 175 9.86 -2.50 11.17
C VAL A 175 9.27 -1.09 11.35
N PRO A 176 10.06 -0.03 11.13
CA PRO A 176 9.57 1.34 11.22
C PRO A 176 8.43 1.61 10.24
N VAL A 177 7.49 2.48 10.61
CA VAL A 177 6.34 2.84 9.77
C VAL A 177 6.71 3.48 8.42
N ASN A 178 7.92 4.02 8.30
CA ASN A 178 8.45 4.61 7.08
C ASN A 178 9.23 3.60 6.22
N ALA A 179 9.26 2.33 6.61
CA ALA A 179 9.80 1.28 5.76
C ALA A 179 8.94 1.11 4.49
N ILE A 180 9.62 0.93 3.37
CA ILE A 180 9.03 0.74 2.04
C ILE A 180 9.03 -0.75 1.75
N ILE A 181 7.87 -1.29 1.35
CA ILE A 181 7.74 -2.66 0.86
C ILE A 181 8.18 -2.73 -0.60
N VAL A 182 8.97 -3.76 -0.94
CA VAL A 182 9.46 -4.07 -2.28
C VAL A 182 9.02 -5.49 -2.64
N ASP A 183 8.07 -5.58 -3.56
CA ASP A 183 7.49 -6.84 -4.05
C ASP A 183 8.53 -7.74 -4.72
N ASN A 184 8.38 -9.07 -4.67
CA ASN A 184 9.28 -10.01 -5.33
C ASN A 184 9.41 -9.84 -6.86
N GLU A 185 8.50 -9.13 -7.51
CA GLU A 185 8.59 -8.79 -8.94
C GLU A 185 9.26 -7.44 -9.22
N ASP A 186 9.69 -6.70 -8.19
CA ASP A 186 10.38 -5.41 -8.38
C ASP A 186 11.76 -5.61 -9.04
N PRO A 187 12.13 -4.78 -10.04
CA PRO A 187 13.39 -4.93 -10.77
C PRO A 187 14.66 -4.66 -9.92
N SER A 188 14.53 -4.12 -8.70
CA SER A 188 15.63 -4.06 -7.73
C SER A 188 16.00 -5.43 -7.13
N ILE A 189 15.15 -6.45 -7.35
CA ILE A 189 15.40 -7.84 -7.00
C ILE A 189 15.82 -8.60 -8.27
N VAL A 190 17.05 -9.11 -8.27
CA VAL A 190 17.63 -9.86 -9.39
C VAL A 190 17.89 -11.30 -8.98
N TYR A 191 17.25 -12.23 -9.69
CA TYR A 191 17.39 -13.67 -9.50
C TYR A 191 18.56 -14.24 -10.29
N SER A 192 19.29 -15.20 -9.71
CA SER A 192 20.52 -15.76 -10.30
C SER A 192 20.27 -16.52 -11.60
N ASP A 193 19.11 -17.18 -11.72
CA ASP A 193 18.70 -17.94 -12.89
C ASP A 193 17.19 -18.27 -12.86
N ALA A 194 16.71 -18.94 -13.92
CA ALA A 194 15.30 -19.30 -14.13
C ALA A 194 14.75 -20.40 -13.19
N SER A 195 15.53 -20.87 -12.21
CA SER A 195 15.01 -21.74 -11.15
C SER A 195 14.06 -21.01 -10.19
N TRP A 196 14.18 -19.69 -10.07
CA TRP A 196 13.24 -18.85 -9.32
C TRP A 196 11.96 -18.60 -10.12
N ARG A 197 10.93 -19.37 -9.79
CA ARG A 197 9.63 -19.36 -10.47
C ARG A 197 8.60 -18.67 -9.59
N LEU A 198 7.64 -18.01 -10.23
CA LEU A 198 6.43 -17.57 -9.53
C LEU A 198 5.73 -18.80 -8.96
N PHE A 199 5.39 -18.74 -7.67
CA PHE A 199 4.55 -19.75 -7.05
C PHE A 199 3.14 -19.66 -7.66
N ASP A 200 2.68 -20.77 -8.23
CA ASP A 200 1.36 -20.88 -8.85
C ASP A 200 0.44 -21.62 -7.89
N HIS A 201 -0.33 -20.90 -7.08
CA HIS A 201 -1.33 -21.53 -6.23
C HIS A 201 -2.48 -22.04 -7.12
N PRO A 202 -2.80 -23.35 -7.12
CA PRO A 202 -3.62 -23.98 -8.16
C PRO A 202 -5.09 -23.53 -8.20
N THR A 203 -5.56 -22.77 -7.22
CA THR A 203 -6.98 -22.40 -7.08
C THR A 203 -7.26 -20.90 -7.06
N THR A 204 -6.25 -20.03 -6.97
CA THR A 204 -6.43 -18.58 -6.87
C THR A 204 -5.22 -17.82 -7.42
N ARG A 205 -5.41 -17.10 -8.54
CA ARG A 205 -4.46 -16.07 -8.98
C ARG A 205 -5.19 -14.73 -9.10
N PRO A 206 -4.69 -13.66 -8.46
CA PRO A 206 -3.62 -13.61 -7.43
C PRO A 206 -3.96 -14.42 -6.16
N SER A 207 -2.94 -14.87 -5.41
CA SER A 207 -3.17 -15.49 -4.10
C SER A 207 -3.39 -14.40 -3.05
N PRO A 208 -4.51 -14.36 -2.33
CA PRO A 208 -4.73 -13.35 -1.28
C PRO A 208 -3.81 -13.52 -0.06
N LEU A 209 -2.99 -14.58 -0.01
CA LEU A 209 -2.09 -14.82 1.10
C LEU A 209 -0.78 -14.04 0.99
N TYR A 210 -0.35 -13.66 -0.21
CA TYR A 210 0.95 -13.05 -0.47
C TYR A 210 0.85 -11.57 -0.80
N PHE A 211 1.91 -10.80 -0.57
CA PHE A 211 1.94 -9.40 -0.97
C PHE A 211 1.80 -9.31 -2.49
N ASN A 212 0.90 -8.42 -2.93
CA ASN A 212 0.48 -8.30 -4.35
C ASN A 212 0.04 -9.62 -5.02
N GLY A 213 -0.22 -10.66 -4.20
CA GLY A 213 -0.54 -12.01 -4.57
C GLY A 213 0.51 -12.79 -5.34
N THR A 214 1.79 -12.45 -5.17
CA THR A 214 2.93 -13.15 -5.77
C THR A 214 3.91 -13.65 -4.73
N GLN A 215 4.60 -14.75 -5.04
CA GLN A 215 5.78 -15.22 -4.32
C GLN A 215 6.72 -15.81 -5.35
N ARG A 216 8.03 -15.70 -5.16
CA ARG A 216 9.03 -16.45 -5.93
C ARG A 216 9.65 -17.57 -5.11
N SER A 217 9.85 -18.70 -5.76
CA SER A 217 10.38 -19.91 -5.14
C SER A 217 11.44 -20.55 -6.02
N SER A 218 12.50 -21.09 -5.43
CA SER A 218 13.47 -21.94 -6.11
C SER A 218 13.65 -23.26 -5.37
N GLN A 219 13.83 -24.36 -6.12
CA GLN A 219 14.20 -25.67 -5.58
C GLN A 219 15.65 -26.05 -5.85
N LYS A 220 16.46 -25.12 -6.36
CA LYS A 220 17.83 -25.38 -6.79
C LYS A 220 18.79 -24.92 -5.70
N PRO A 221 19.44 -25.81 -4.94
CA PRO A 221 20.53 -25.43 -4.03
C PRO A 221 21.59 -24.59 -4.73
N GLY A 222 22.05 -23.53 -4.07
CA GLY A 222 23.01 -22.56 -4.59
C GLY A 222 22.42 -21.51 -5.54
N SER A 223 21.15 -21.63 -5.96
CA SER A 223 20.47 -20.49 -6.60
C SER A 223 20.27 -19.38 -5.57
N SER A 224 20.28 -18.13 -6.04
CA SER A 224 20.23 -16.96 -5.19
C SER A 224 19.42 -15.83 -5.81
N LEU A 225 19.12 -14.84 -5.00
CA LEU A 225 18.64 -13.54 -5.43
C LEU A 225 19.48 -12.45 -4.77
N THR A 226 19.49 -11.28 -5.39
CA THR A 226 20.05 -10.06 -4.81
C THR A 226 18.98 -8.99 -4.75
N PHE A 227 18.91 -8.25 -3.66
CA PHE A 227 18.06 -7.09 -3.50
C PHE A 227 18.93 -5.86 -3.25
N THR A 228 18.80 -4.85 -4.11
CA THR A 228 19.55 -3.60 -4.01
C THR A 228 18.67 -2.46 -3.51
N PHE A 229 19.09 -1.77 -2.46
CA PHE A 229 18.34 -0.66 -1.88
C PHE A 229 19.26 0.47 -1.41
N GLU A 230 18.69 1.67 -1.19
CA GLU A 230 19.39 2.79 -0.57
C GLU A 230 18.74 3.12 0.79
N GLY A 231 19.35 2.68 1.89
CA GLY A 231 18.65 2.65 3.18
C GLY A 231 19.49 2.30 4.39
N THR A 232 18.90 2.48 5.56
CA THR A 232 19.57 2.25 6.86
C THR A 232 19.12 0.96 7.54
N SER A 233 18.07 0.31 7.03
CA SER A 233 17.57 -0.97 7.53
C SER A 233 16.91 -1.78 6.41
N VAL A 234 16.94 -3.10 6.52
CA VAL A 234 16.31 -4.05 5.59
C VAL A 234 15.74 -5.26 6.30
N TYR A 235 14.68 -5.83 5.76
CA TYR A 235 13.90 -6.94 6.30
C TYR A 235 13.52 -7.89 5.17
N TYR A 236 13.64 -9.20 5.41
CA TYR A 236 13.35 -10.27 4.44
C TYR A 236 12.15 -11.08 4.89
N PHE A 237 11.16 -11.22 4.00
CA PHE A 237 9.92 -11.94 4.23
C PHE A 237 9.71 -13.07 3.24
N SER A 238 9.23 -14.20 3.74
CA SER A 238 8.75 -15.35 2.96
C SER A 238 7.61 -16.06 3.70
N ASP A 239 7.03 -17.09 3.12
CA ASP A 239 6.23 -18.04 3.89
C ASP A 239 7.08 -18.82 4.91
N ASP A 240 6.41 -19.31 5.95
CA ASP A 240 6.90 -20.29 6.92
C ASP A 240 6.13 -21.59 6.70
N PHE A 241 6.80 -22.58 6.14
CA PHE A 241 6.20 -23.88 5.89
C PHE A 241 7.24 -25.01 5.98
N TRP A 242 6.78 -26.22 6.27
CA TRP A 242 7.65 -27.36 6.58
C TRP A 242 8.53 -27.82 5.40
N ASP A 243 8.19 -27.43 4.17
CA ASP A 243 8.94 -27.77 2.97
C ASP A 243 9.95 -26.68 2.55
N ASN A 244 10.10 -25.62 3.35
CA ASN A 244 11.05 -24.54 3.08
C ASN A 244 12.47 -24.92 3.44
N ALA A 245 13.38 -24.79 2.47
CA ALA A 245 14.83 -24.87 2.59
C ALA A 245 15.40 -23.72 3.41
N ASN A 246 16.40 -24.02 4.25
CA ASN A 246 17.23 -22.98 4.86
C ASN A 246 17.82 -22.08 3.77
N VAL A 247 17.91 -20.79 4.11
CA VAL A 247 18.54 -19.77 3.27
C VAL A 247 19.75 -19.19 3.99
N SER A 248 20.76 -18.77 3.22
CA SER A 248 21.83 -17.92 3.73
C SER A 248 21.57 -16.49 3.31
N VAL A 249 21.57 -15.55 4.25
CA VAL A 249 21.35 -14.13 3.99
C VAL A 249 22.62 -13.37 4.34
N SER A 250 23.17 -12.61 3.40
CA SER A 250 24.28 -11.69 3.64
C SER A 250 23.97 -10.31 3.11
N ILE A 251 24.69 -9.31 3.62
CA ILE A 251 24.59 -7.93 3.17
C ILE A 251 25.98 -7.41 2.81
N ASP A 252 26.09 -6.72 1.67
CA ASP A 252 27.31 -6.10 1.15
C ASP A 252 28.52 -7.04 1.05
N GLY A 253 28.27 -8.32 0.77
CA GLY A 253 29.30 -9.35 0.70
C GLY A 253 29.94 -9.72 2.05
N GLY A 254 29.35 -9.27 3.16
CA GLY A 254 29.74 -9.67 4.51
C GLY A 254 29.41 -11.13 4.83
N GLU A 255 29.66 -11.52 6.08
CA GLU A 255 29.31 -12.87 6.56
C GLU A 255 27.81 -13.13 6.43
N ALA A 256 27.46 -14.37 6.10
CA ALA A 256 26.09 -14.80 5.90
C ALA A 256 25.52 -15.43 7.16
N ASP A 257 24.30 -15.02 7.52
CA ASP A 257 23.48 -15.69 8.51
C ASP A 257 22.78 -16.88 7.84
N ILE A 258 22.80 -18.06 8.46
CA ILE A 258 21.99 -19.20 8.02
C ILE A 258 20.66 -19.18 8.75
N ILE A 259 19.57 -19.06 8.00
CA ILE A 259 18.22 -18.90 8.51
C ILE A 259 17.40 -20.14 8.19
N ASP A 260 16.73 -20.67 9.21
CA ASP A 260 15.70 -21.69 9.06
C ASP A 260 14.37 -21.00 8.73
N THR A 261 13.78 -21.35 7.59
CA THR A 261 12.52 -20.78 7.07
C THR A 261 11.34 -21.77 7.20
N SER A 262 11.51 -22.80 8.02
CA SER A 262 10.54 -23.88 8.29
C SER A 262 10.33 -24.06 9.80
N THR A 263 10.11 -22.93 10.47
CA THR A 263 10.05 -22.85 11.94
C THR A 263 8.66 -23.14 12.51
N GLY A 264 7.62 -23.02 11.69
CA GLY A 264 6.22 -23.20 12.08
C GLY A 264 5.71 -24.63 11.84
N ALA A 265 4.78 -25.07 12.69
CA ALA A 265 4.01 -26.30 12.46
C ALA A 265 2.87 -26.09 11.44
N THR A 266 2.46 -24.84 11.23
CA THR A 266 1.36 -24.41 10.36
C THR A 266 1.85 -23.38 9.35
N TRP A 267 1.09 -23.14 8.28
CA TRP A 267 1.52 -22.27 7.19
C TRP A 267 1.26 -20.80 7.52
N ILE A 268 2.32 -19.99 7.57
CA ILE A 268 2.22 -18.53 7.62
C ILE A 268 2.74 -17.98 6.30
N SER A 269 1.95 -17.22 5.55
CA SER A 269 2.36 -16.77 4.21
C SER A 269 3.31 -15.58 4.18
N GLN A 270 3.39 -14.79 5.27
CA GLN A 270 4.20 -13.57 5.33
C GLN A 270 4.92 -13.45 6.68
N LYS A 271 6.08 -14.09 6.78
CA LYS A 271 6.92 -14.10 8.00
C LYS A 271 8.26 -13.42 7.77
N MET A 272 8.64 -12.52 8.67
CA MET A 272 9.96 -11.90 8.75
C MET A 272 10.95 -12.92 9.33
N PHE A 273 11.91 -13.32 8.50
CA PHE A 273 12.94 -14.29 8.88
C PHE A 273 14.28 -13.65 9.19
N TRP A 274 14.56 -12.49 8.60
CA TRP A 274 15.83 -11.80 8.76
C TRP A 274 15.65 -10.29 8.70
N SER A 275 16.49 -9.58 9.45
CA SER A 275 16.57 -8.13 9.39
C SER A 275 17.97 -7.63 9.71
N LYS A 276 18.31 -6.46 9.19
CA LYS A 276 19.52 -5.73 9.52
C LYS A 276 19.19 -4.26 9.66
N ALA A 277 19.49 -3.68 10.82
CA ALA A 277 19.33 -2.25 11.10
C ALA A 277 20.68 -1.59 11.38
N GLY A 278 20.69 -0.25 11.43
CA GLY A 278 21.89 0.53 11.74
C GLY A 278 22.94 0.52 10.63
N LEU A 279 22.51 0.31 9.38
CA LEU A 279 23.37 0.48 8.21
C LEU A 279 23.65 1.98 8.00
N ALA A 280 24.79 2.28 7.39
CA ALA A 280 25.10 3.65 6.98
C ALA A 280 24.10 4.12 5.90
N ASP A 281 23.86 5.43 5.78
CA ASP A 281 23.13 5.94 4.63
C ASP A 281 23.90 5.59 3.34
N GLY A 282 23.19 5.08 2.34
CA GLY A 282 23.77 4.71 1.06
C GLY A 282 23.21 3.42 0.48
N LYS A 283 23.88 2.97 -0.58
CA LYS A 283 23.49 1.78 -1.35
C LYS A 283 23.99 0.51 -0.68
N HIS A 284 23.09 -0.45 -0.52
CA HIS A 284 23.34 -1.77 0.04
C HIS A 284 22.81 -2.88 -0.88
N VAL A 285 23.38 -4.08 -0.74
CA VAL A 285 22.96 -5.27 -1.49
C VAL A 285 22.78 -6.44 -0.53
N VAL A 286 21.55 -6.93 -0.41
CA VAL A 286 21.27 -8.22 0.26
C VAL A 286 21.42 -9.34 -0.75
N THR A 287 22.03 -10.45 -0.36
CA THR A 287 22.03 -11.70 -1.11
C THR A 287 21.35 -12.79 -0.28
N VAL A 288 20.34 -13.44 -0.86
CA VAL A 288 19.66 -14.61 -0.27
C VAL A 288 19.98 -15.82 -1.14
N THR A 289 20.54 -16.88 -0.55
CA THR A 289 20.94 -18.10 -1.29
C THR A 289 20.27 -19.33 -0.71
N HIS A 290 19.76 -20.19 -1.58
CA HIS A 290 19.19 -21.48 -1.23
C HIS A 290 20.29 -22.43 -0.70
N VAL A 291 20.27 -22.79 0.59
CA VAL A 291 21.32 -23.63 1.20
C VAL A 291 21.18 -25.11 0.81
N GLY A 292 19.95 -25.55 0.51
CA GLY A 292 19.70 -26.94 0.09
C GLY A 292 19.57 -27.92 1.25
N LYS A 293 19.31 -27.41 2.46
CA LYS A 293 19.05 -28.21 3.66
C LYS A 293 17.68 -27.87 4.21
N GLN A 294 17.08 -28.87 4.86
CA GLN A 294 15.79 -28.81 5.55
C GLN A 294 14.67 -28.37 4.61
N GLY A 295 14.01 -29.27 3.88
CA GLY A 295 13.01 -28.86 2.87
C GLY A 295 13.61 -28.64 1.47
N SER A 296 12.75 -28.22 0.54
CA SER A 296 13.04 -28.13 -0.90
C SER A 296 12.94 -26.71 -1.46
N PHE A 297 12.38 -25.74 -0.76
CA PHE A 297 12.05 -24.43 -1.34
C PHE A 297 12.73 -23.26 -0.63
N ALA A 298 13.51 -22.46 -1.36
CA ALA A 298 13.83 -21.10 -0.92
C ALA A 298 12.77 -20.15 -1.49
N ASN A 299 12.07 -19.42 -0.63
CA ASN A 299 10.94 -18.56 -1.00
C ASN A 299 11.24 -17.09 -0.72
N VAL A 300 10.57 -16.19 -1.42
CA VAL A 300 10.55 -14.74 -1.13
C VAL A 300 9.19 -14.19 -1.52
N ASP A 301 8.56 -13.47 -0.60
CA ASP A 301 7.34 -12.71 -0.87
C ASP A 301 7.72 -11.23 -1.13
N PHE A 302 8.37 -10.59 -0.17
CA PHE A 302 8.85 -9.22 -0.34
C PHE A 302 10.03 -8.90 0.56
N PHE A 303 10.66 -7.76 0.28
CA PHE A 303 11.57 -7.08 1.20
C PHE A 303 10.90 -5.84 1.76
N MET A 304 11.36 -5.39 2.92
CA MET A 304 11.14 -4.02 3.36
C MET A 304 12.48 -3.34 3.60
N TYR A 305 12.56 -2.03 3.40
CA TYR A 305 13.72 -1.24 3.78
C TYR A 305 13.35 0.14 4.29
N VAL A 306 14.15 0.68 5.20
CA VAL A 306 14.03 2.08 5.64
C VAL A 306 14.91 2.92 4.74
N PRO A 307 14.34 3.88 3.98
CA PRO A 307 15.13 4.69 3.06
C PRO A 307 16.16 5.52 3.82
N SER A 308 17.27 5.84 3.15
CA SER A 308 18.25 6.77 3.68
C SER A 308 17.56 8.10 3.97
N SER A 309 18.03 8.84 4.98
CA SER A 309 17.54 10.21 5.15
C SER A 309 17.74 10.95 3.83
N PRO A 310 16.78 11.75 3.35
CA PRO A 310 17.00 12.57 2.17
C PRO A 310 18.25 13.36 2.45
N SER A 311 19.33 13.04 1.75
CA SER A 311 20.61 13.67 1.99
C SER A 311 20.32 15.17 1.94
N SER A 312 20.57 15.90 3.04
CA SER A 312 20.81 17.33 2.93
C SER A 312 22.04 17.35 2.04
N ALA A 313 21.83 17.51 0.73
CA ALA A 313 22.80 17.22 -0.30
C ALA A 313 24.16 17.61 0.24
N SER A 314 25.01 16.61 0.52
CA SER A 314 26.35 16.84 1.03
C SER A 314 26.89 17.96 0.16
N GLY A 315 27.09 19.13 0.78
CA GLY A 315 27.49 20.32 0.07
C GLY A 315 28.79 19.98 -0.62
N SER A 316 28.70 19.53 -1.86
CA SER A 316 29.76 19.71 -2.82
C SER A 316 29.93 21.21 -2.76
N SER A 317 31.03 21.64 -2.13
CA SER A 317 31.49 23.00 -2.22
C SER A 317 31.69 23.25 -3.70
N VAL A 318 30.62 23.61 -4.40
CA VAL A 318 30.68 24.23 -5.70
C VAL A 318 31.58 25.41 -5.41
N GLN A 319 32.79 25.42 -5.97
CA GLN A 319 33.57 26.64 -5.94
C GLN A 319 32.74 27.66 -6.70
N ILE A 320 32.08 28.57 -5.97
CA ILE A 320 31.19 29.63 -6.49
C ILE A 320 31.99 30.67 -7.32
N ALA A 321 33.24 30.38 -7.68
CA ALA A 321 34.15 31.31 -8.33
C ALA A 321 34.00 31.46 -9.86
N PRO A 322 33.46 30.51 -10.67
CA PRO A 322 33.30 30.77 -12.12
C PRO A 322 31.90 31.24 -12.58
N ILE A 323 30.82 31.01 -11.82
CA ILE A 323 29.45 31.22 -12.35
C ILE A 323 29.03 32.70 -12.31
N ILE A 324 29.58 33.51 -11.38
CA ILE A 324 29.29 34.96 -11.33
C ILE A 324 29.98 35.73 -12.47
N GLY A 325 31.08 35.21 -13.03
CA GLY A 325 31.80 35.84 -14.15
C GLY A 325 31.08 35.73 -15.50
N GLY A 326 30.39 34.62 -15.76
CA GLY A 326 29.70 34.39 -17.04
C GLY A 326 28.41 35.20 -17.21
N VAL A 327 27.63 35.36 -16.14
CA VAL A 327 26.34 36.07 -16.21
C VAL A 327 26.54 37.59 -16.29
N LEU A 328 27.50 38.15 -15.55
CA LEU A 328 27.84 39.58 -15.65
C LEU A 328 28.47 39.93 -17.02
N GLY A 329 29.32 39.05 -17.57
CA GLY A 329 29.90 39.23 -18.90
C GLY A 329 28.85 39.13 -20.03
N GLY A 330 27.92 38.18 -19.93
CA GLY A 330 26.85 37.99 -20.92
C GLY A 330 25.86 39.16 -20.97
N VAL A 331 25.44 39.67 -19.81
CA VAL A 331 24.50 40.81 -19.73
C VAL A 331 25.16 42.11 -20.21
N ALA A 332 26.44 42.35 -19.87
CA ALA A 332 27.17 43.50 -20.40
C ALA A 332 27.40 43.41 -21.92
N GLY A 333 27.74 42.21 -22.42
CA GLY A 333 27.93 41.95 -23.85
C GLY A 333 26.65 42.18 -24.66
N LEU A 334 25.51 41.68 -24.19
CA LEU A 334 24.21 41.89 -24.84
C LEU A 334 23.79 43.36 -24.81
N GLY A 335 24.07 44.09 -23.71
CA GLY A 335 23.81 45.52 -23.61
C GLY A 335 24.60 46.35 -24.64
N LEU A 336 25.89 46.03 -24.84
CA LEU A 336 26.73 46.72 -25.83
C LEU A 336 26.30 46.42 -27.27
N ILE A 337 25.87 45.19 -27.57
CA ILE A 337 25.33 44.83 -28.88
C ILE A 337 24.05 45.61 -29.16
N LEU A 338 23.15 45.72 -28.18
CA LEU A 338 21.90 46.47 -28.33
C LEU A 338 22.16 47.97 -28.58
N LEU A 339 23.10 48.57 -27.85
CA LEU A 339 23.53 49.95 -28.06
C LEU A 339 24.15 50.17 -29.44
N GLY A 340 24.97 49.22 -29.92
CA GLY A 340 25.53 49.23 -31.27
C GLY A 340 24.44 49.19 -32.35
N LEU A 341 23.44 48.32 -32.20
CA LEU A 341 22.30 48.24 -33.13
C LEU A 341 21.47 49.53 -33.14
N LEU A 342 21.21 50.13 -31.97
CA LEU A 342 20.50 51.41 -31.88
C LEU A 342 21.28 52.55 -32.54
N PHE A 343 22.61 52.60 -32.37
CA PHE A 343 23.46 53.59 -33.02
C PHE A 343 23.43 53.43 -34.55
N LEU A 344 23.52 52.19 -35.06
CA LEU A 344 23.42 51.92 -36.50
C LEU A 344 22.04 52.27 -37.05
N HIS A 345 20.96 52.00 -36.29
CA HIS A 345 19.60 52.35 -36.69
C HIS A 345 19.44 53.87 -36.78
N LYS A 346 19.96 54.63 -35.80
CA LYS A 346 19.93 56.08 -35.79
C LYS A 346 20.75 56.69 -36.93
N LYS A 347 21.92 56.12 -37.25
CA LYS A 347 22.75 56.52 -38.40
C LYS A 347 22.04 56.26 -39.73
N ARG A 348 21.34 55.14 -39.88
CA ARG A 348 20.55 54.80 -41.08
C ARG A 348 19.33 55.73 -41.23
N HIS A 349 18.67 56.10 -40.14
CA HIS A 349 17.59 57.09 -40.18
C HIS A 349 18.08 58.48 -40.59
N ALA A 350 19.19 58.95 -40.01
CA ALA A 350 19.79 60.23 -40.41
C ALA A 350 20.26 60.25 -41.88
N ALA A 351 20.67 59.10 -42.43
CA ALA A 351 21.00 58.98 -43.86
C ALA A 351 19.75 58.98 -44.76
N LYS A 352 18.61 58.45 -44.28
CA LYS A 352 17.34 58.46 -45.01
C LYS A 352 16.67 59.84 -45.03
N GLU A 353 16.80 60.64 -43.97
CA GLU A 353 16.29 62.02 -43.95
C GLU A 353 17.07 62.97 -44.89
N LYS A 354 18.35 62.70 -45.15
CA LYS A 354 19.17 63.49 -46.10
C LYS A 354 18.95 63.13 -47.57
N ALA A 355 18.15 62.11 -47.89
CA ALA A 355 18.02 61.55 -49.24
C ALA A 355 16.60 61.66 -49.85
N LYS A 356 15.76 62.57 -49.36
CA LYS A 356 14.40 62.76 -49.92
C LYS A 356 14.38 63.90 -50.96
N PRO A 357 14.19 63.62 -52.28
CA PRO A 357 13.95 64.67 -53.28
C PRO A 357 12.54 65.28 -53.17
N GLU A 358 12.43 66.55 -53.58
CA GLU A 358 11.21 67.39 -53.55
C GLU A 358 10.00 66.76 -54.27
N PRO A 359 8.78 66.88 -53.70
CA PRO A 359 7.55 66.57 -54.42
C PRO A 359 7.01 67.78 -55.20
N THR A 360 6.82 67.57 -56.51
CA THR A 360 6.09 68.46 -57.44
C THR A 360 4.60 68.54 -57.13
N LYS A 361 4.02 69.70 -57.49
CA LYS A 361 2.64 70.16 -57.24
C LYS A 361 1.56 69.51 -58.12
N ALA A 362 0.33 69.55 -57.57
CA ALA A 362 -1.02 69.49 -58.18
C ALA A 362 -1.61 68.08 -58.43
N ALA A 363 -2.90 67.81 -58.20
CA ALA A 363 -4.08 68.68 -58.16
C ALA A 363 -5.21 68.16 -57.23
N GLU A 364 -6.15 69.08 -56.96
CA GLU A 364 -7.36 69.03 -56.12
C GLU A 364 -8.47 68.04 -56.53
N ALA A 365 -9.22 67.57 -55.53
CA ALA A 365 -10.69 67.59 -55.37
C ALA A 365 -10.98 66.65 -54.18
N GLY A 366 -11.63 67.00 -53.06
CA GLY A 366 -12.84 67.79 -52.87
C GLY A 366 -13.87 66.91 -52.15
N VAL A 367 -14.14 67.23 -50.86
CA VAL A 367 -15.48 67.21 -50.21
C VAL A 367 -16.14 65.82 -49.93
N HIS A 368 -16.79 65.43 -48.82
CA HIS A 368 -17.23 66.01 -47.52
C HIS A 368 -17.86 64.86 -46.65
N HIS A 369 -18.27 65.20 -45.41
CA HIS A 369 -19.27 64.57 -44.49
C HIS A 369 -18.78 63.45 -43.52
N ILE A 370 -18.71 63.63 -42.17
CA ILE A 370 -19.74 63.94 -41.12
C ILE A 370 -20.65 62.71 -40.84
N THR A 371 -20.55 61.94 -39.73
CA THR A 371 -20.91 62.11 -38.29
C THR A 371 -22.28 61.50 -37.90
N LEU A 372 -22.21 60.55 -36.94
CA LEU A 372 -23.13 60.10 -35.84
C LEU A 372 -24.58 59.55 -36.02
N SER A 373 -24.75 58.38 -35.38
CA SER A 373 -25.83 57.88 -34.48
C SER A 373 -27.21 57.41 -35.02
N LYS A 374 -27.63 56.19 -34.62
CA LYS A 374 -28.75 55.83 -33.69
C LYS A 374 -29.49 54.49 -34.05
N THR A 375 -29.99 53.78 -33.01
CA THR A 375 -31.10 52.78 -32.93
C THR A 375 -30.92 51.38 -33.56
N ALA A 376 -31.52 50.24 -33.15
CA ALA A 376 -32.40 49.74 -32.06
C ALA A 376 -32.58 48.18 -32.22
N SER A 377 -33.35 47.51 -31.31
CA SER A 377 -34.21 46.29 -31.51
C SER A 377 -33.85 45.02 -30.67
N ARG A 378 -34.66 44.61 -29.65
CA ARG A 378 -35.76 43.57 -29.57
C ARG A 378 -35.26 42.19 -29.09
N ASP A 379 -35.97 41.32 -28.36
CA ASP A 379 -37.40 41.10 -28.05
C ASP A 379 -37.58 40.43 -26.66
N SER A 380 -38.80 40.51 -26.11
CA SER A 380 -39.33 39.76 -24.96
C SER A 380 -40.81 39.42 -25.21
N ASP A 381 -41.27 38.21 -24.90
CA ASP A 381 -42.71 37.83 -24.73
C ASP A 381 -42.82 36.46 -23.99
N LEU A 382 -43.45 36.39 -22.78
CA LEU A 382 -44.81 35.86 -22.44
C LEU A 382 -44.91 34.30 -22.46
N THR A 383 -45.58 33.53 -21.59
CA THR A 383 -46.56 33.74 -20.50
C THR A 383 -46.81 32.41 -19.71
N LEU A 384 -47.32 32.59 -18.49
CA LEU A 384 -47.99 31.71 -17.50
C LEU A 384 -48.82 30.49 -18.01
N ASP A 385 -48.88 29.40 -17.23
CA ASP A 385 -50.16 28.93 -16.64
C ASP A 385 -50.01 27.86 -15.52
N GLU A 386 -51.07 27.81 -14.71
CA GLU A 386 -51.25 27.30 -13.34
C GLU A 386 -52.00 25.94 -13.27
N LYS A 387 -51.77 25.16 -12.19
CA LYS A 387 -52.68 24.20 -11.46
C LYS A 387 -51.83 23.27 -10.58
N VAL A 388 -51.88 23.21 -9.24
CA VAL A 388 -52.93 23.08 -8.20
C VAL A 388 -53.63 21.72 -8.13
N GLY A 389 -53.46 21.06 -6.97
CA GLY A 389 -54.36 20.08 -6.33
C GLY A 389 -53.86 18.63 -6.32
N ASP A 390 -54.00 17.82 -5.28
CA ASP A 390 -54.16 18.02 -3.83
C ASP A 390 -54.05 16.61 -3.18
N GLU A 391 -53.61 16.59 -1.93
CA GLU A 391 -53.85 15.62 -0.84
C GLU A 391 -54.35 14.18 -1.10
N LYS A 392 -53.73 13.20 -0.39
CA LYS A 392 -54.38 12.58 0.80
C LYS A 392 -53.45 11.68 1.61
N ALA A 393 -53.42 11.94 2.91
CA ALA A 393 -53.06 10.99 3.97
C ALA A 393 -54.26 10.08 4.30
N ILE A 394 -54.00 8.92 4.92
CA ILE A 394 -54.56 8.42 6.20
C ILE A 394 -54.21 6.94 6.41
N ALA A 395 -53.89 6.64 7.67
CA ALA A 395 -53.84 5.37 8.41
C ALA A 395 -52.54 4.57 8.35
#